data_AF-A0A699IHA4-F1
#
_entry.id   AF-A0A699IHA4-F1
#
_cell.length_a   1.000
_cell.length_b   1.000
_cell.length_c   1.000
_cell.angle_alpha   90.00
_cell.angle_beta   90.00
_cell.angle_gamma   90.00
#
_symmetry.space_group_name_H-M   'P 1'
#
loop_
_entity.id
_entity.type
_entity.pdbx_description
1 polymer ?
#
loop_
_entity_poly.entity_id
_entity_poly.type
_entity_poly.pdbx_seq_one_letter_code
_entity_poly.pdbx_strand_id
1 'polypeptide(L)'
;MAPKRTSTSAAPAMTQAAIRKLVADSVAAALEAQAANLANIDNTNRNPEPRETHAARKCTYKEFMSCQAFHFNGTEGAVGLIRWFERTESVFSRSNCIEDCKVKFATSFLTEDALSWWNSYAKPIGID
;
A
#
# COMPACT_ATOMS: atom_id res chain seq x y z
N MET A 1 -12.22 -10.93 -67.45
CA MET A 1 -11.20 -11.36 -66.45
C MET A 1 -10.83 -10.13 -65.65
N ALA A 2 -11.23 -10.04 -64.37
CA ALA A 2 -10.94 -8.89 -63.51
C ALA A 2 -10.42 -9.40 -62.16
N PRO A 3 -9.36 -8.81 -61.57
CA PRO A 3 -8.73 -9.35 -60.38
C PRO A 3 -9.46 -8.90 -59.11
N LYS A 4 -9.78 -9.86 -58.24
CA LYS A 4 -10.36 -9.63 -56.92
C LYS A 4 -9.23 -9.22 -55.97
N ARG A 5 -9.20 -7.96 -55.54
CA ARG A 5 -8.28 -7.50 -54.48
C ARG A 5 -8.93 -7.73 -53.11
N THR A 6 -8.47 -8.76 -52.41
CA THR A 6 -8.70 -8.92 -50.97
C THR A 6 -7.76 -7.98 -50.24
N SER A 7 -8.30 -7.02 -49.49
CA SER A 7 -7.51 -6.15 -48.60
C SER A 7 -7.83 -6.51 -47.16
N THR A 8 -6.97 -7.30 -46.52
CA THR A 8 -7.01 -7.56 -45.08
C THR A 8 -6.21 -6.46 -44.39
N SER A 9 -6.90 -5.50 -43.80
CA SER A 9 -6.30 -4.51 -42.90
C SER A 9 -6.24 -5.11 -41.49
N ALA A 10 -5.05 -5.51 -41.05
CA ALA A 10 -4.81 -5.91 -39.67
C ALA A 10 -4.52 -4.66 -38.83
N ALA A 11 -5.50 -4.22 -38.04
CA ALA A 11 -5.28 -3.18 -37.03
C ALA A 11 -4.30 -3.70 -35.96
N PRO A 12 -3.34 -2.89 -35.48
CA PRO A 12 -2.37 -3.34 -34.49
C PRO A 12 -3.07 -3.56 -33.15
N ALA A 13 -3.09 -4.80 -32.68
CA ALA A 13 -3.58 -5.14 -31.36
C ALA A 13 -2.63 -4.55 -30.31
N MET A 14 -3.15 -3.63 -29.49
CA MET A 14 -2.44 -3.08 -28.33
C MET A 14 -1.97 -4.24 -27.43
N THR A 15 -0.66 -4.47 -27.38
CA THR A 15 -0.09 -5.59 -26.62
C THR A 15 -0.05 -5.27 -25.13
N GLN A 16 -0.09 -6.31 -24.30
CA GLN A 16 0.03 -6.17 -22.85
C GLN A 16 1.32 -5.44 -22.42
N ALA A 17 2.39 -5.59 -23.20
CA ALA A 17 3.65 -4.89 -22.99
C ALA A 17 3.51 -3.37 -23.20
N ALA A 18 2.75 -2.94 -24.22
CA ALA A 18 2.49 -1.53 -24.46
C ALA A 18 1.68 -0.88 -23.32
N ILE A 19 0.71 -1.62 -22.77
CA ILE A 19 -0.08 -1.16 -21.62
C ILE A 19 0.81 -1.01 -20.38
N ARG A 20 1.63 -2.02 -20.06
CA ARG A 20 2.55 -1.95 -18.91
C ARG A 20 3.53 -0.79 -19.03
N LYS A 21 4.06 -0.57 -20.23
CA LYS A 21 4.97 0.55 -20.51
C LYS A 21 4.28 1.90 -20.29
N LEU A 22 3.07 2.08 -20.81
CA LEU A 22 2.30 3.30 -20.62
C LEU A 22 2.01 3.61 -19.13
N VAL A 23 1.72 2.57 -18.33
CA VAL A 23 1.51 2.72 -16.89
C VAL A 23 2.82 3.13 -16.20
N ALA A 24 3.95 2.49 -16.53
CA ALA A 24 5.24 2.84 -15.95
C ALA A 24 5.64 4.30 -16.29
N ASP A 25 5.50 4.69 -17.56
CA ASP A 25 5.85 6.03 -18.05
C ASP A 25 4.98 7.11 -17.39
N SER A 26 3.68 6.86 -17.23
CA SER A 26 2.77 7.82 -16.58
C SER A 26 3.02 7.96 -15.07
N VAL A 27 3.36 6.87 -14.37
CA VAL A 27 3.75 6.91 -12.95
C VAL A 27 5.07 7.66 -12.77
N ALA A 28 6.08 7.40 -13.62
CA ALA A 28 7.35 8.12 -13.58
C ALA A 28 7.17 9.62 -13.80
N ALA A 29 6.37 10.02 -14.80
CA ALA A 29 6.08 11.42 -15.08
C ALA A 29 5.37 12.12 -13.90
N ALA A 30 4.44 11.44 -13.22
CA ALA A 30 3.75 11.99 -12.06
C ALA A 30 4.68 12.19 -10.86
N LEU A 31 5.62 11.26 -10.63
CA LEU A 31 6.64 11.35 -9.59
C LEU A 31 7.58 12.54 -9.83
N GLU A 32 8.07 12.72 -11.06
CA GLU A 32 8.92 13.86 -11.44
C GLU A 32 8.19 15.20 -11.28
N ALA A 33 6.91 15.27 -11.67
CA ALA A 33 6.10 16.45 -11.47
C ALA A 33 5.89 16.78 -9.98
N GLN A 34 5.73 15.77 -9.13
CA GLN A 34 5.64 15.95 -7.68
C GLN A 34 6.97 16.45 -7.08
N ALA A 35 8.11 15.91 -7.53
CA ALA A 35 9.44 16.36 -7.10
C ALA A 35 9.73 17.81 -7.50
N ALA A 36 9.37 18.21 -8.72
CA ALA A 36 9.50 19.59 -9.19
C ALA A 36 8.63 20.57 -8.39
N ASN A 37 7.41 20.17 -8.01
CA ASN A 37 6.55 20.97 -7.15
C ASN A 37 7.13 21.13 -5.75
N LEU A 38 7.76 20.09 -5.17
CA LEU A 38 8.41 20.17 -3.87
C LEU A 38 9.64 21.09 -3.90
N ALA A 39 10.43 21.07 -4.99
CA ALA A 39 11.55 21.98 -5.19
C ALA A 39 11.13 23.45 -5.36
N ASN A 40 9.93 23.71 -5.85
CA ASN A 40 9.39 25.07 -5.98
C ASN A 40 8.87 25.64 -4.64
N ILE A 41 8.52 24.80 -3.66
CA ILE A 41 8.14 25.27 -2.31
C ILE A 41 9.37 25.84 -1.58
N ASP A 42 10.56 25.29 -1.81
CA ASP A 42 11.80 25.68 -1.13
C ASP A 42 12.34 27.06 -1.55
N ASN A 43 11.85 27.63 -2.67
CA ASN A 43 12.31 28.93 -3.18
C ASN A 43 11.41 30.13 -2.81
N THR A 44 10.20 29.92 -2.28
CA THR A 44 9.19 30.99 -2.14
C THR A 44 8.95 31.47 -0.69
N ASN A 45 9.50 30.84 0.35
CA ASN A 45 9.15 31.28 1.72
C ASN A 45 10.36 31.44 2.66
N ARG A 46 10.95 32.65 2.67
CA ARG A 46 11.68 33.15 3.84
C ARG A 46 10.67 33.47 4.94
N ASN A 47 10.21 32.45 5.64
CA ASN A 47 9.67 32.58 6.98
C ASN A 47 10.29 31.46 7.82
N PRO A 48 10.91 31.75 8.98
CA PRO A 48 11.38 30.70 9.88
C PRO A 48 10.18 30.18 10.66
N GLU A 49 9.20 29.60 9.98
CA GLU A 49 8.35 28.64 10.67
C GLU A 49 9.24 27.47 11.09
N PRO A 50 9.05 26.92 12.30
CA PRO A 50 9.79 25.75 12.72
C PRO A 50 9.66 24.73 11.60
N ARG A 51 10.80 24.34 11.02
CA ARG A 51 10.87 23.10 10.25
C ARG A 51 10.31 22.06 11.20
N GLU A 52 9.05 21.69 10.98
CA GLU A 52 8.54 20.43 11.45
C GLU A 52 9.45 19.43 10.75
N THR A 53 10.59 19.11 11.39
CA THR A 53 11.11 17.75 11.40
C THR A 53 9.88 16.89 11.28
N HIS A 54 9.72 16.19 10.15
CA HIS A 54 8.63 15.26 9.93
C HIS A 54 8.69 14.27 11.08
N ALA A 55 8.14 14.66 12.23
CA ALA A 55 7.97 13.85 13.40
C ALA A 55 7.12 12.74 12.85
N ALA A 56 7.69 11.53 12.82
CA ALA A 56 7.10 10.37 12.16
C ALA A 56 5.60 10.39 12.45
N ARG A 57 4.81 10.77 11.45
CA ARG A 57 3.40 11.09 11.66
C ARG A 57 2.78 9.81 12.20
N LYS A 58 2.26 9.87 13.42
CA LYS A 58 1.66 8.70 14.05
C LYS A 58 0.44 8.30 13.22
N CYS A 59 0.62 7.28 12.40
CA CYS A 59 -0.41 6.59 11.65
C CYS A 59 -1.62 6.35 12.55
N THR A 60 -2.75 6.88 12.14
CA THR A 60 -4.00 6.73 12.86
C THR A 60 -4.60 5.36 12.57
N TYR A 61 -5.37 4.83 13.51
CA TYR A 61 -6.13 3.60 13.29
C TYR A 61 -7.05 3.71 12.06
N LYS A 62 -7.60 4.91 11.79
CA LYS A 62 -8.42 5.17 10.59
C LYS A 62 -7.63 5.03 9.28
N GLU A 63 -6.41 5.55 9.23
CA GLU A 63 -5.52 5.40 8.06
C GLU A 63 -5.17 3.92 7.85
N PHE A 64 -4.92 3.19 8.93
CA PHE A 64 -4.69 1.74 8.88
C PHE A 64 -5.92 0.97 8.35
N MET A 65 -7.11 1.23 8.91
CA MET A 65 -8.38 0.61 8.51
C MET A 65 -8.76 0.91 7.05
N SER A 66 -8.43 2.12 6.56
CA SER A 66 -8.73 2.54 5.19
C SER A 66 -8.02 1.70 4.12
N CYS A 67 -6.97 0.98 4.50
CA CYS A 67 -6.21 0.12 3.60
C CYS A 67 -6.85 -1.25 3.33
N GLN A 68 -8.14 -1.41 3.67
CA GLN A 68 -8.93 -2.65 3.53
C GLN A 68 -8.30 -3.80 4.31
N ALA A 69 -8.26 -3.63 5.63
CA ALA A 69 -7.60 -4.57 6.49
C ALA A 69 -8.38 -5.91 6.57
N PHE A 70 -7.62 -7.00 6.52
CA PHE A 70 -8.11 -8.36 6.32
C PHE A 70 -8.07 -9.10 7.66
N HIS A 71 -9.21 -9.61 8.10
CA HIS A 71 -9.31 -10.34 9.36
C HIS A 71 -8.68 -11.73 9.25
N PHE A 72 -8.13 -12.25 10.33
CA PHE A 72 -7.62 -13.62 10.42
C PHE A 72 -8.29 -14.33 11.59
N ASN A 73 -9.02 -15.41 11.28
CA ASN A 73 -9.79 -16.17 12.27
C ASN A 73 -9.07 -17.41 12.82
N GLY A 74 -7.90 -17.76 12.25
CA GLY A 74 -7.12 -18.95 12.68
C GLY A 74 -7.42 -20.24 11.91
N THR A 75 -8.48 -20.31 11.12
CA THR A 75 -8.95 -21.57 10.47
C THR A 75 -8.31 -21.85 9.11
N GLU A 76 -7.67 -20.84 8.51
CA GLU A 76 -7.16 -20.87 7.13
C GLU A 76 -5.79 -21.58 7.00
N GLY A 77 -5.22 -22.03 8.12
CA GLY A 77 -3.94 -22.72 8.18
C GLY A 77 -2.74 -21.84 7.80
N ALA A 78 -1.59 -22.47 7.53
CA ALA A 78 -0.33 -21.77 7.25
C ALA A 78 -0.41 -20.83 6.03
N VAL A 79 -1.15 -21.23 4.99
CA VAL A 79 -1.32 -20.41 3.77
C VAL A 79 -2.11 -19.14 4.08
N GLY A 80 -3.19 -19.23 4.85
CA GLY A 80 -3.95 -18.05 5.29
C GLY A 80 -3.12 -17.13 6.17
N LEU A 81 -2.35 -17.70 7.10
CA LEU A 81 -1.46 -16.95 7.98
C LEU A 81 -0.39 -16.17 7.18
N ILE A 82 0.27 -16.81 6.21
CA ILE A 82 1.27 -16.14 5.36
C ILE A 82 0.63 -14.98 4.59
N ARG A 83 -0.53 -15.21 3.96
CA ARG A 83 -1.25 -14.16 3.22
C ARG A 83 -1.67 -12.99 4.12
N TRP A 84 -2.06 -13.27 5.36
CA TRP A 84 -2.40 -12.25 6.34
C TRP A 84 -1.17 -11.41 6.72
N PHE A 85 -0.01 -12.05 6.94
CA PHE A 85 1.25 -11.33 7.21
C PHE A 85 1.65 -10.42 6.04
N GLU A 86 1.73 -10.96 4.81
CA GLU A 86 2.10 -10.20 3.62
C GLU A 86 1.20 -8.97 3.42
N ARG A 87 -0.11 -9.14 3.64
CA ARG A 87 -1.06 -8.03 3.52
C ARG A 87 -0.89 -7.00 4.64
N THR A 88 -0.69 -7.44 5.87
CA THR A 88 -0.48 -6.56 7.03
C THR A 88 0.80 -5.75 6.89
N GLU A 89 1.90 -6.37 6.43
CA GLU A 89 3.16 -5.69 6.10
C GLU A 89 2.98 -4.65 4.99
N SER A 90 2.21 -4.98 3.94
CA SER A 90 1.87 -4.03 2.87
C SER A 90 1.05 -2.84 3.38
N VAL A 91 0.16 -3.02 4.36
CA VAL A 91 -0.54 -1.90 5.00
C VAL A 91 0.45 -1.03 5.77
N PHE A 92 1.32 -1.61 6.60
CA PHE A 92 2.31 -0.85 7.37
C PHE A 92 3.26 -0.05 6.48
N SER A 93 3.70 -0.64 5.36
CA SER A 93 4.56 0.05 4.39
C SER A 93 3.89 1.26 3.75
N ARG A 94 2.56 1.27 3.62
CA ARG A 94 1.79 2.37 3.01
C ARG A 94 1.35 3.42 4.02
N SER A 95 1.16 3.02 5.28
CA SER A 95 0.50 3.85 6.28
C SER A 95 1.45 4.71 7.13
N ASN A 96 2.78 4.62 6.91
CA ASN A 96 3.80 5.28 7.75
C ASN A 96 3.60 5.02 9.26
N CYS A 97 3.12 3.82 9.60
CA CYS A 97 2.87 3.42 10.97
C CYS A 97 4.17 3.25 11.77
N ILE A 98 4.30 4.01 12.86
CA ILE A 98 5.41 3.87 13.81
C ILE A 98 5.38 2.48 14.46
N GLU A 99 6.55 1.98 14.83
CA GLU A 99 6.72 0.61 15.34
C GLU A 99 5.77 0.27 16.50
N ASP A 100 5.63 1.20 17.46
CA ASP A 100 4.77 1.07 18.64
C ASP A 100 3.29 0.83 18.31
N CYS A 101 2.82 1.21 17.13
CA CYS A 101 1.43 1.03 16.71
C CYS A 101 1.19 -0.25 15.92
N LYS A 102 2.24 -0.90 15.41
CA LYS A 102 2.09 -2.04 14.48
C LYS A 102 1.43 -3.23 15.14
N VAL A 103 1.95 -3.67 16.30
CA VAL A 103 1.40 -4.83 17.01
C VAL A 103 -0.06 -4.58 17.37
N LYS A 104 -0.36 -3.42 17.99
CA LYS A 104 -1.72 -3.05 18.40
C LYS A 104 -2.71 -3.00 17.24
N PHE A 105 -2.29 -2.53 16.07
CA PHE A 105 -3.16 -2.50 14.90
C PHE A 105 -3.30 -3.88 14.27
N ALA A 106 -2.23 -4.65 14.11
CA ALA A 106 -2.30 -6.00 13.56
C ALA A 106 -3.22 -6.91 14.39
N THR A 107 -3.09 -6.87 15.72
CA THR A 107 -3.88 -7.71 16.63
C THR A 107 -5.37 -7.40 16.59
N SER A 108 -5.75 -6.16 16.25
CA SER A 108 -7.16 -5.77 16.07
C SER A 108 -7.87 -6.49 14.91
N PHE A 109 -7.11 -7.18 14.04
CA PHE A 109 -7.64 -8.00 12.94
C PHE A 109 -7.75 -9.48 13.26
N LEU A 110 -7.23 -9.91 14.42
CA LEU A 110 -7.41 -11.28 14.86
C LEU A 110 -8.85 -11.46 15.33
N THR A 111 -9.47 -12.55 14.91
CA THR A 111 -10.83 -12.93 15.32
C THR A 111 -10.86 -14.37 15.79
N GLU A 112 -11.93 -14.75 16.50
CA GLU A 112 -12.22 -16.14 16.92
C GLU A 112 -11.01 -16.85 17.57
N ASP A 113 -10.56 -17.96 16.98
CA ASP A 113 -9.49 -18.79 17.51
C ASP A 113 -8.15 -18.05 17.55
N ALA A 114 -7.87 -17.21 16.55
CA ALA A 114 -6.65 -16.42 16.50
C ALA A 114 -6.61 -15.35 17.59
N LEU A 115 -7.75 -14.69 17.85
CA LEU A 115 -7.86 -13.71 18.94
C LEU A 115 -7.72 -14.38 20.30
N SER A 116 -8.36 -15.54 20.47
CA SER A 116 -8.26 -16.34 21.71
C SER A 116 -6.82 -16.76 22.00
N TRP A 117 -6.10 -17.21 20.97
CA TRP A 117 -4.68 -17.53 21.07
C TRP A 117 -3.85 -16.31 21.46
N TRP A 118 -4.04 -15.17 20.79
CA TRP A 118 -3.30 -13.94 21.10
C TRP A 118 -3.51 -13.47 22.53
N ASN A 119 -4.75 -13.48 23.02
CA ASN A 119 -5.06 -13.09 24.40
C ASN A 119 -4.41 -14.01 25.43
N SER A 120 -4.32 -15.31 25.14
CA SER A 120 -3.60 -16.27 25.99
C SER A 120 -2.09 -16.00 25.99
N TYR A 121 -1.52 -15.53 24.89
CA TYR A 121 -0.10 -15.23 24.74
C TYR A 121 0.31 -13.87 25.31
N ALA A 122 -0.51 -12.84 25.11
CA ALA A 122 -0.21 -11.46 25.49
C ALA A 122 -0.32 -11.23 27.00
N LYS A 123 -1.27 -11.91 27.66
CA LYS A 123 -1.57 -11.73 29.09
C LYS A 123 -0.37 -11.98 30.02
N PRO A 124 0.46 -13.03 29.85
CA PRO A 124 1.68 -13.22 30.63
C PRO A 124 2.79 -12.18 30.37
N ILE A 125 2.77 -11.52 29.21
CA ILE A 125 3.85 -10.64 28.73
C ILE A 125 3.53 -9.15 29.02
N GLY A 126 2.29 -8.84 29.39
CA GLY A 126 1.85 -7.47 29.71
C GLY A 126 1.68 -6.59 28.46
N ILE A 127 1.35 -7.21 27.33
CA ILE A 127 1.04 -6.49 26.08
C ILE A 127 -0.48 -6.27 26.05
N ASP A 128 -0.90 -5.00 26.17
CA ASP A 128 -2.30 -4.53 26.10
C ASP A 128 -2.62 -3.74 24.81
#